data_AF-A0A202DNI1-F1
#
_entry.id   AF-A0A202DNI1-F1
#
_cell.length_a   1.000
_cell.length_b   1.000
_cell.length_c   1.000
_cell.angle_alpha   90.00
_cell.angle_beta   90.00
_cell.angle_gamma   90.00
#
_symmetry.space_group_name_H-M   'P 1'
#
loop_
_entity.id
_entity.type
_entity.pdbx_description
1 polymer ?
#
loop_
_entity_poly.entity_id
_entity_poly.type
_entity_poly.pdbx_seq_one_letter_code
_entity_poly.pdbx_strand_id
1 'polypeptide(L)' 'MSPVLINLGPFTLHTYGFFVALGFVVGYLLARRAFERQGLPEGTLDRIVYLLLLGGLFGSRLFYVGFVGREHF' A
#
# COMPACT_ATOMS: atom_id res chain seq x y z
N MET A 1 -23.06 5.29 2.16
CA MET A 1 -21.59 5.43 2.01
C MET A 1 -21.30 5.90 0.61
N SER A 2 -20.71 7.08 0.42
CA SER A 2 -20.31 7.52 -0.92
C SER A 2 -19.05 6.74 -1.33
N PRO A 3 -19.10 5.90 -2.38
CA PRO A 3 -17.93 5.14 -2.83
C PRO A 3 -16.86 6.05 -3.43
N VAL A 4 -17.25 7.27 -3.82
CA VAL A 4 -16.41 8.27 -4.46
C VAL A 4 -16.16 9.42 -3.49
N LEU A 5 -14.89 9.68 -3.20
CA LEU A 5 -14.45 10.75 -2.32
C LEU A 5 -14.15 12.03 -3.11
N ILE A 6 -13.46 11.89 -4.25
CA ILE A 6 -13.17 12.97 -5.18
C ILE A 6 -13.30 12.41 -6.60
N ASN A 7 -14.01 13.13 -7.48
CA ASN A 7 -14.10 12.81 -8.89
C ASN A 7 -13.50 13.97 -9.70
N LEU A 8 -12.39 13.70 -10.37
CA LEU A 8 -11.69 14.61 -11.28
C LEU A 8 -11.79 14.03 -12.69
N GLY A 9 -13.02 13.84 -13.20
CA GLY A 9 -13.28 13.31 -14.55
C GLY A 9 -12.73 11.88 -14.72
N PRO A 10 -11.63 11.67 -15.47
CA PRO A 10 -11.04 10.33 -15.65
C PRO A 10 -10.46 9.73 -14.35
N PHE A 11 -10.19 10.54 -13.32
CA PHE A 11 -9.66 10.07 -12.05
C PHE A 11 -10.73 10.07 -10.96
N THR A 12 -11.14 8.88 -10.55
CA THR A 12 -12.05 8.69 -9.42
C THR A 12 -11.29 8.17 -8.21
N LEU A 13 -11.13 9.03 -7.20
CA LEU A 13 -10.56 8.62 -5.91
C LEU A 13 -11.67 8.01 -5.07
N HIS A 14 -11.56 6.71 -4.82
CA HIS A 14 -12.51 6.00 -3.99
C HIS A 14 -12.15 6.13 -2.51
N THR A 15 -13.18 6.19 -1.67
CA THR A 15 -13.04 6.36 -0.22
C THR A 15 -12.20 5.24 0.40
N TYR A 16 -12.39 3.99 -0.03
CA TYR A 16 -11.59 2.86 0.48
C TYR A 16 -10.10 3.03 0.16
N GLY A 17 -9.77 3.43 -1.07
CA GLY A 17 -8.38 3.62 -1.50
C GLY A 17 -7.70 4.75 -0.73
N PHE A 18 -8.43 5.83 -0.48
CA PHE A 18 -7.95 6.93 0.35
C PHE A 18 -7.59 6.49 1.77
N PHE A 19 -8.49 5.77 2.44
CA PHE A 19 -8.23 5.29 3.80
C PHE A 19 -7.11 4.23 3.86
N VAL A 20 -6.98 3.39 2.84
CA VAL A 20 -5.84 2.45 2.73
C VAL A 20 -4.52 3.23 2.62
N ALA A 21 -4.44 4.23 1.74
CA ALA A 21 -3.26 5.07 1.60
C ALA A 21 -2.95 5.82 2.91
N LEU A 22 -3.97 6.37 3.56
CA LEU A 22 -3.85 7.05 4.85
C LEU A 22 -3.27 6.11 5.93
N GLY A 23 -3.80 4.90 6.04
CA GLY A 23 -3.31 3.89 6.98
C GLY A 23 -1.84 3.54 6.72
N PHE A 24 -1.45 3.43 5.46
CA PHE A 24 -0.07 3.17 5.07
C PHE A 24 0.87 4.31 5.49
N VAL A 25 0.48 5.56 5.24
CA VAL A 25 1.26 6.75 5.64
C VAL A 25 1.41 6.83 7.16
N VAL A 26 0.32 6.64 7.91
CA VAL A 26 0.35 6.65 9.38
C VAL A 26 1.25 5.53 9.91
N GLY A 27 1.14 4.32 9.35
CA GLY A 27 2.01 3.19 9.69
C GLY A 27 3.49 3.48 9.43
N TYR A 28 3.82 4.07 8.28
CA TYR A 28 5.18 4.49 7.96
C TYR A 28 5.73 5.52 8.95
N LEU A 29 4.94 6.54 9.30
CA LEU A 29 5.37 7.57 10.26
C LEU A 29 5.61 7.00 11.67
N LEU A 30 4.77 6.06 12.11
CA LEU A 30 4.95 5.35 13.37
C LEU A 30 6.20 4.47 13.35
N ALA A 31 6.39 3.70 12.28
CA ALA A 31 7.58 2.86 12.10
C ALA A 31 8.85 3.70 12.06
N ARG A 32 8.83 4.85 11.39
CA ARG A 32 9.94 5.80 11.34
C ARG A 32 10.32 6.30 12.73
N ARG A 33 9.33 6.74 13.52
CA ARG A 33 9.57 7.13 14.92
C ARG A 33 10.15 5.99 15.75
N ALA A 34 9.70 4.76 15.53
CA ALA A 34 10.25 3.60 16.24
C ALA A 34 11.70 3.30 15.82
N PHE A 35 12.02 3.39 14.52
CA PHE A 35 13.36 3.22 13.97
C PHE A 35 14.34 4.26 14.51
N GLU A 36 13.95 5.54 14.51
CA GLU A 36 14.74 6.64 15.06
C GLU A 36 15.04 6.42 16.55
N ARG A 37 14.07 5.90 17.33
CA ARG A 37 14.27 5.58 18.75
C ARG A 37 15.20 4.39 19.00
N GLN A 38 15.30 3.47 18.04
CA GLN A 38 16.14 2.27 18.15
C GLN A 38 17.56 2.49 17.59
N GLY A 39 17.85 3.68 17.03
CA GLY A 39 19.16 3.98 16.45
C GLY A 39 19.48 3.12 15.22
N LEU A 40 18.44 2.65 14.51
CA LEU A 40 18.63 1.81 13.33
C LEU A 40 19.21 2.61 12.16
N PRO A 41 19.96 1.96 11.24
CA PRO A 41 20.59 2.65 10.12
C PRO A 41 19.56 3.38 9.25
N GLU A 42 19.84 4.66 8.98
CA GLU A 42 19.02 5.49 8.10
C GLU A 42 18.79 4.82 6.74
N GLY A 43 17.57 4.92 6.22
CA GLY A 43 17.17 4.31 4.95
C GLY A 43 16.84 2.81 5.00
N THR A 44 17.08 2.11 6.12
CA THR A 44 16.65 0.70 6.26
C THR A 44 15.13 0.59 6.19
N LEU A 45 14.42 1.47 6.89
CA LEU A 45 12.96 1.51 6.85
C LEU A 45 12.44 1.75 5.43
N ASP A 46 13.03 2.72 4.72
CA ASP A 46 12.60 3.04 3.36
C ASP A 46 12.79 1.86 2.43
N ARG A 47 13.92 1.14 2.51
CA ARG A 47 14.15 -0.09 1.74
C ARG A 47 13.08 -1.16 2.02
N ILE A 48 12.75 -1.37 3.29
CA ILE A 48 11.70 -2.33 3.68
C ILE A 48 10.34 -1.91 3.10
N VAL A 49 10.00 -0.63 3.21
CA VAL A 49 8.75 -0.06 2.73
C VAL A 49 8.64 -0.17 1.21
N TYR A 50 9.71 0.14 0.47
CA TYR A 50 9.75 -0.04 -0.98
C TYR A 50 9.60 -1.50 -1.37
N LEU A 51 10.28 -2.42 -0.67
CA LEU A 51 10.15 -3.85 -0.92
C LEU A 51 8.72 -4.34 -0.67
N LEU A 52 8.07 -3.87 0.40
CA LEU A 52 6.67 -4.18 0.72
C LEU A 52 5.69 -3.63 -0.32
N LEU A 53 5.89 -2.39 -0.76
CA LEU A 53 5.04 -1.76 -1.78
C LEU A 53 5.13 -2.49 -3.11
N LEU A 54 6.36 -2.72 -3.60
CA LEU A 54 6.57 -3.43 -4.85
C LEU A 54 6.12 -4.89 -4.73
N GLY A 55 6.53 -5.58 -3.66
CA GLY A 55 6.15 -6.97 -3.40
C GLY A 55 4.65 -7.16 -3.28
N GLY A 56 3.94 -6.25 -2.61
CA GLY A 56 2.48 -6.28 -2.51
C GLY A 56 1.80 -6.00 -3.85
N LEU A 57 2.29 -5.01 -4.61
CA LEU A 57 1.73 -4.67 -5.91
C LEU A 57 1.92 -5.80 -6.93
N PHE A 58 3.13 -6.36 -7.05
CA PHE A 58 3.41 -7.47 -7.95
C PHE A 58 2.78 -8.77 -7.45
N GLY A 59 2.93 -9.07 -6.16
CA GLY A 59 2.41 -10.28 -5.53
C GLY A 59 0.89 -10.38 -5.63
N SER A 60 0.16 -9.28 -5.41
CA SER A 60 -1.31 -9.27 -5.56
C SER A 60 -1.74 -9.59 -6.99
N ARG A 61 -1.02 -9.11 -8.00
CA ARG A 61 -1.30 -9.39 -9.42
C ARG A 61 -0.94 -10.81 -9.81
N LEU A 62 0.22 -11.29 -9.38
CA LEU A 62 0.66 -12.67 -9.62
C LEU A 62 -0.27 -13.68 -8.95
N PHE A 63 -0.70 -13.41 -7.72
CA PHE A 63 -1.67 -14.25 -7.00
C PHE A 63 -3.03 -14.25 -7.70
N TYR A 64 -3.51 -13.07 -8.11
CA TYR A 64 -4.76 -12.96 -8.86
C TYR A 64 -4.72 -13.80 -10.14
N VAL A 65 -3.66 -13.72 -10.93
CA VAL A 65 -3.55 -14.49 -12.17
C VAL A 65 -3.34 -15.99 -11.91
N GLY A 66 -2.44 -16.33 -10.99
CA GLY A 66 -2.03 -17.72 -10.74
C GLY A 66 -3.07 -18.56 -10.01
N PHE A 67 -3.88 -17.94 -9.15
CA PHE A 67 -4.85 -18.64 -8.30
C PHE A 67 -6.29 -18.34 -8.74
N VAL A 68 -6.68 -17.06 -8.75
CA VAL A 68 -8.06 -16.65 -9.03
C VAL A 68 -8.39 -16.78 -10.52
N GLY A 69 -7.46 -16.37 -11.39
CA GLY A 69 -7.63 -16.43 -12.83
C GLY A 69 -7.73 -17.85 -13.38
N ARG A 70 -7.29 -18.87 -12.63
CA ARG A 70 -7.38 -20.28 -13.05
C ARG A 70 -8.72 -20.93 -12.76
N GLU A 71 -9.55 -20.37 -11.88
CA GLU A 71 -10.88 -20.92 -11.54
C GLU A 71 -11.97 -20.55 -12.58
N HIS A 72 -11.67 -19.65 -13.51
CA HIS A 72 -12.59 -19.22 -14.57
C HIS A 72 -12.30 -19.80 -15.96
N PHE A 73 -11.38 -20.78 -16.07
CA PHE A 73 -11.08 -21.52 -17.30
C PHE A 73 -11.33 -23.01 -17.14
#